data_AF-A0A1G1T871-F1
#
_entry.id   AF-A0A1G1T871-F1
#
_cell.length_a   1.000
_cell.length_b   1.000
_cell.length_c   1.000
_cell.angle_alpha   90.00
_cell.angle_beta   90.00
_cell.angle_gamma   90.00
#
_symmetry.space_group_name_H-M   'P 1'
#
loop_
_entity.id
_entity.type
_entity.pdbx_description
1 polymer ?
#
loop_
_entity_poly.entity_id
_entity_poly.type
_entity_poly.pdbx_seq_one_letter_code
_entity_poly.pdbx_strand_id
1 'polypeptide(L)'
;MSNLLNEDQQKDWLRRQRTAENTLAIQALGGTEPNEETIGYFQRYVRGEITLAKAIGQVREQMAQEHTAFRQYLNRGSSMV
;
A
#
# COMPACT_ATOMS: atom_id res chain seq x y z
N MET A 1 -21.41 -1.09 25.46
CA MET A 1 -20.39 -2.16 25.45
C MET A 1 -19.10 -1.56 24.92
N SER A 2 -18.21 -1.17 25.83
CA SER A 2 -16.91 -0.62 25.48
C SER A 2 -15.96 -1.79 25.23
N ASN A 3 -15.75 -2.15 23.97
CA ASN A 3 -14.64 -3.02 23.58
C ASN A 3 -13.33 -2.24 23.77
N LEU A 4 -12.88 -2.15 25.02
CA LEU A 4 -11.51 -1.76 25.32
C LEU A 4 -10.62 -2.86 24.74
N LEU A 5 -9.92 -2.53 23.64
CA LEU A 5 -8.78 -3.33 23.18
C LEU A 5 -7.92 -3.63 24.42
N ASN A 6 -7.58 -4.90 24.62
CA ASN A 6 -6.57 -5.27 25.61
C ASN A 6 -5.32 -4.40 25.33
N GLU A 7 -4.63 -3.91 26.36
CA GLU A 7 -3.49 -2.99 26.20
C GLU A 7 -2.47 -3.50 25.17
N ASP A 8 -2.29 -4.81 25.08
CA ASP A 8 -1.41 -5.45 24.11
C ASP A 8 -1.93 -5.34 22.67
N GLN A 9 -3.25 -5.44 22.47
CA GLN A 9 -3.88 -5.22 21.16
C GLN A 9 -3.79 -3.76 20.76
N GLN A 10 -3.93 -2.82 21.70
CA GLN A 10 -3.76 -1.40 21.43
C GLN A 10 -2.31 -1.07 21.06
N LYS A 11 -1.33 -1.62 21.79
CA LYS A 11 0.10 -1.47 21.48
C LYS A 11 0.44 -2.05 20.11
N ASP A 12 -0.08 -3.23 19.79
CA ASP A 12 0.14 -3.85 18.48
C ASP A 12 -0.49 -3.04 17.34
N TRP A 13 -1.70 -2.53 17.54
CA TRP A 13 -2.36 -1.65 16.58
C TRP A 13 -1.55 -0.36 16.33
N LEU A 14 -1.11 0.33 17.40
CA LEU A 14 -0.27 1.53 17.30
C LEU A 14 1.05 1.25 16.59
N ARG A 15 1.67 0.09 16.86
CA ARG A 15 2.89 -0.35 16.17
C ARG A 15 2.64 -0.49 14.67
N ARG A 16 1.57 -1.19 14.27
CA ARG A 16 1.21 -1.38 12.86
C ARG A 16 0.89 -0.04 12.19
N GLN A 17 0.18 0.85 12.86
CA GLN A 17 -0.12 2.19 12.36
C GLN A 17 1.16 2.96 12.04
N ARG A 18 2.10 3.07 12.98
CA ARG A 18 3.38 3.75 12.77
C ARG A 18 4.20 3.12 11.63
N THR A 19 4.19 1.80 11.53
CA THR A 19 4.87 1.09 10.44
C THR A 19 4.26 1.44 9.08
N ALA A 20 2.93 1.50 8.98
CA ALA A 20 2.23 1.92 7.76
C ALA A 20 2.55 3.37 7.38
N GLU A 21 2.44 4.31 8.33
CA GLU A 21 2.74 5.73 8.13
C GLU A 21 4.18 5.93 7.64
N ASN A 22 5.16 5.31 8.29
CA ASN A 22 6.56 5.39 7.89
C ASN A 22 6.80 4.81 6.50
N THR A 23 6.15 3.69 6.16
CA THR A 23 6.32 3.06 4.85
C THR A 23 5.78 3.95 3.74
N LEU A 24 4.60 4.54 3.95
CA LEU A 24 3.98 5.48 3.01
C LEU A 24 4.81 6.76 2.87
N ALA A 25 5.36 7.29 3.97
CA ALA A 25 6.25 8.45 3.93
C ALA A 25 7.53 8.17 3.14
N ILE A 26 8.16 7.00 3.34
CA ILE A 26 9.35 6.58 2.57
C ILE A 26 9.01 6.47 1.07
N GLN A 27 7.84 5.93 0.72
CA GLN A 27 7.40 5.86 -0.68
C GLN A 27 7.23 7.26 -1.29
N ALA A 28 6.60 8.19 -0.56
CA ALA A 28 6.42 9.57 -0.99
C ALA A 28 7.77 10.30 -1.17
N LEU A 29 8.75 10.05 -0.30
CA LEU A 29 10.11 10.56 -0.47
C LEU A 29 10.80 10.03 -1.74
N GLY A 30 10.39 8.85 -2.23
CA GLY A 30 10.80 8.31 -3.53
C GLY A 30 10.12 8.96 -4.74
N GLY A 31 9.33 10.02 -4.53
CA GLY A 31 8.68 10.79 -5.60
C GLY A 31 7.39 10.17 -6.13
N THR A 32 6.87 9.12 -5.49
CA THR A 32 5.59 8.49 -5.87
C THR A 32 4.62 8.62 -4.71
N GLU A 33 3.61 9.46 -4.85
CA GLU A 33 2.55 9.54 -3.86
C GLU A 33 1.76 8.21 -3.81
N PRO A 34 1.44 7.69 -2.61
CA PRO A 34 0.61 6.50 -2.50
C PRO A 34 -0.82 6.80 -2.93
N ASN A 35 -1.32 6.04 -3.89
CA ASN A 35 -2.70 6.10 -4.35
C ASN A 35 -3.67 5.37 -3.39
N GLU A 36 -4.97 5.49 -3.65
CA GLU A 36 -6.03 4.94 -2.79
C GLU A 36 -5.91 3.43 -2.56
N GLU A 37 -5.53 2.66 -3.59
CA GLU A 37 -5.31 1.21 -3.45
C GLU A 37 -4.15 0.90 -2.51
N THR A 38 -3.03 1.61 -2.67
CA THR A 38 -1.86 1.49 -1.79
C THR A 38 -2.24 1.80 -0.35
N ILE A 39 -2.96 2.90 -0.11
CA ILE A 39 -3.47 3.26 1.22
C ILE A 39 -4.37 2.15 1.77
N GLY A 40 -5.26 1.60 0.93
CA GLY A 40 -6.15 0.49 1.28
C GLY A 40 -5.41 -0.75 1.78
N TYR A 41 -4.32 -1.16 1.12
CA TYR A 41 -3.51 -2.31 1.57
C TYR A 41 -2.91 -2.08 2.96
N PHE A 42 -2.39 -0.89 3.23
CA PHE A 42 -1.83 -0.57 4.55
C PHE A 42 -2.91 -0.44 5.63
N GLN A 43 -4.11 0.06 5.31
CA GLN A 43 -5.24 0.05 6.26
C GLN A 43 -5.63 -1.36 6.67
N ARG A 44 -5.67 -2.31 5.73
CA ARG A 44 -5.94 -3.73 6.01
C ARG A 44 -4.86 -4.35 6.88
N TYR A 45 -3.60 -3.98 6.68
CA TYR A 45 -2.49 -4.38 7.56
C TYR A 45 -2.66 -3.82 8.99
N VAL A 46 -3.00 -2.54 9.13
CA VAL A 46 -3.24 -1.89 10.44
C VAL A 46 -4.40 -2.56 11.19
N ARG A 47 -5.48 -2.91 10.49
CA ARG A 47 -6.60 -3.69 11.05
C ARG A 47 -6.27 -5.15 11.33
N GLY A 48 -5.13 -5.62 10.83
CA GLY A 48 -4.66 -6.99 10.99
C GLY A 48 -5.33 -8.04 10.12
N GLU A 49 -5.99 -7.62 9.06
CA GLU A 49 -6.58 -8.50 8.05
C GLU A 49 -5.50 -9.15 7.18
N ILE A 50 -4.36 -8.48 6.98
CA ILE A 50 -3.22 -8.98 6.21
C ILE A 50 -1.89 -8.70 6.92
N THR A 51 -0.84 -9.42 6.53
CA THR A 51 0.53 -9.17 7.01
C THR A 51 1.16 -7.97 6.29
N LEU A 52 2.18 -7.36 6.89
CA LEU A 52 2.95 -6.29 6.25
C LEU A 52 3.56 -6.77 4.91
N ALA A 53 4.08 -7.99 4.88
CA ALA A 53 4.66 -8.58 3.67
C ALA A 53 3.61 -8.70 2.55
N LYS A 54 2.37 -9.06 2.88
CA LYS A 54 1.28 -9.12 1.90
C LYS A 54 0.91 -7.73 1.39
N ALA A 55 0.82 -6.73 2.27
CA ALA A 55 0.54 -5.34 1.87
C ALA A 55 1.62 -4.81 0.91
N ILE A 56 2.90 -4.97 1.25
CA ILE A 56 4.03 -4.57 0.39
C ILE A 56 4.01 -5.33 -0.94
N GLY A 57 3.70 -6.63 -0.92
CA GLY A 57 3.57 -7.44 -2.12
C GLY A 57 2.51 -6.90 -3.08
N GLN A 58 1.34 -6.53 -2.56
CA GLN A 58 0.24 -5.97 -3.38
C GLN A 58 0.62 -4.62 -4.00
N VAL A 59 1.30 -3.75 -3.26
CA VAL A 59 1.80 -2.46 -3.80
C VAL A 59 2.79 -2.71 -4.95
N ARG A 60 3.70 -3.68 -4.81
CA ARG A 60 4.65 -4.02 -5.88
C ARG A 60 3.97 -4.61 -7.11
N GLU A 61 2.99 -5.48 -6.91
CA GLU A 61 2.18 -6.05 -8.00
C GLU A 61 1.43 -4.96 -8.75
N GLN A 62 0.81 -4.02 -8.03
CA GLN A 62 0.11 -2.88 -8.61
C GLN A 62 1.05 -2.02 -9.46
N MET A 63 2.21 -1.61 -8.93
CA MET A 63 3.20 -0.82 -9.68
C MET A 63 3.69 -1.55 -10.95
N ALA A 64 3.87 -2.86 -10.89
CA ALA A 64 4.26 -3.66 -12.04
C ALA A 64 3.16 -3.71 -13.12
N GLN A 65 1.89 -3.79 -12.71
CA GLN A 65 0.75 -3.74 -13.62
C GLN A 65 0.60 -2.38 -14.28
N GLU A 66 0.65 -1.28 -13.51
CA GLU A 66 0.60 0.10 -14.01
C GLU A 66 1.70 0.35 -15.05
N HIS A 67 2.93 -0.09 -14.75
CA HIS A 67 4.06 0.05 -15.67
C HIS A 67 3.90 -0.78 -16.96
N THR A 68 3.33 -1.98 -16.87
CA THR A 68 3.04 -2.82 -18.04
C THR A 68 1.95 -2.20 -18.91
N ALA A 69 0.86 -1.73 -18.30
CA ALA A 69 -0.24 -1.07 -18.99
C ALA A 69 0.23 0.22 -19.71
N PHE A 70 1.06 1.02 -19.05
CA PHE A 70 1.65 2.22 -19.64
C PHE A 70 2.49 1.92 -20.88
N ARG A 71 3.35 0.90 -20.82
CA ARG A 71 4.16 0.46 -21.98
C ARG A 71 3.30 0.00 -23.15
N GLN A 72 2.22 -0.75 -22.89
CA GLN A 72 1.30 -1.19 -23.93
C GLN A 72 0.59 0.00 -24.59
N TYR A 73 0.20 1.01 -23.82
CA TYR A 73 -0.41 2.24 -24.34
C TYR A 73 0.55 2.97 -25.30
N LEU A 74 1.81 3.19 -24.89
CA LEU A 74 2.82 3.82 -25.74
C LEU A 74 3.04 3.05 -27.05
N ASN A 75 3.14 1.72 -26.98
CA ASN A 75 3.36 0.88 -28.16
C ASN A 75 2.15 0.87 -29.12
N ARG A 76 0.92 1.04 -28.60
CA ARG A 76 -0.29 1.20 -29.45
C ARG A 76 -0.33 2.53 -30.17
N GLY A 77 0.14 3.61 -29.53
CA GLY A 77 0.20 4.94 -30.13
C GLY A 77 1.20 5.06 -31.29
N SER A 78 2.31 4.31 -31.25
CA SER A 78 3.33 4.29 -32.32
C SER A 78 2.93 3.52 -33.58
N SER A 79 1.80 2.83 -33.61
CA SER A 79 1.37 2.01 -34.75
C SER A 79 0.32 2.71 -35.64
N MET A 80 0.02 3.99 -35.41
CA MET A 80 -0.88 4.83 -36.22
C MET A 80 -0.15 5.99 -36.92
N VAL A 81 1.16 5.90 -37.13
CA VAL A 81 1.92 6.83 -37.98
C VAL A 81 2.64 6.04 -39.07
#